data_AF-A0A0W0VQN8-F1
#
_entry.id   AF-A0A0W0VQN8-F1
#
_cell.length_a   1.000
_cell.length_b   1.000
_cell.length_c   1.000
_cell.angle_alpha   90.00
_cell.angle_beta   90.00
_cell.angle_gamma   90.00
#
_symmetry.space_group_name_H-M   'P 1'
#
loop_
_entity.id
_entity.type
_entity.pdbx_description
1 polymer ?
#
loop_
_entity_poly.entity_id
_entity_poly.type
_entity_poly.pdbx_seq_one_letter_code
_entity_poly.pdbx_strand_id
1 'polypeptide(L)'
;MTFVDHIISEVDTALRTIFPPKHRLCKRNSPGNHIEDTPLSDKQKKQIAGLMRVNHAGEVCAQALYQGQALTAKKQEIKIKMAQAAAEEVDHLAWCEKRLYELNARPSLLNFLWYTGSFMIGAAAGWAGDKYSLGFVAETERQVSAHIEGHLQKLPEEDIKTRVILNQMQEDESQHAEMAIQAGAAELPAPIKELMRITSKLMTQSSYYF
;
A
#
# COMPACT_ATOMS: atom_id res chain seq x y z
N MET A 1 -8.25 -26.96 -0.24
CA MET A 1 -9.15 -25.90 -0.75
C MET A 1 -9.54 -26.24 -2.17
N THR A 2 -10.82 -26.08 -2.50
CA THR A 2 -11.33 -26.21 -3.86
C THR A 2 -11.02 -24.94 -4.67
N PHE A 3 -11.15 -25.01 -6.01
CA PHE A 3 -11.01 -23.83 -6.88
C PHE A 3 -12.02 -22.72 -6.51
N VAL A 4 -13.23 -23.11 -6.12
CA VAL A 4 -14.28 -22.17 -5.69
C VAL A 4 -13.88 -21.49 -4.38
N ASP A 5 -13.31 -22.23 -3.42
CA ASP A 5 -12.82 -21.63 -2.16
C ASP A 5 -11.75 -20.57 -2.41
N HIS A 6 -10.87 -20.81 -3.39
CA HIS A 6 -9.84 -19.85 -3.75
C HIS A 6 -10.41 -18.56 -4.35
N ILE A 7 -11.36 -18.67 -5.28
CA ILE A 7 -12.05 -17.48 -5.85
C ILE A 7 -12.75 -16.68 -4.75
N ILE A 8 -13.49 -17.37 -3.87
CA ILE A 8 -14.19 -16.71 -2.76
C ILE A 8 -13.20 -15.97 -1.86
N SER A 9 -12.04 -16.59 -1.56
CA SER A 9 -10.99 -15.96 -0.76
C SER A 9 -10.40 -14.72 -1.43
N GLU A 10 -10.14 -14.74 -2.74
CA GLU A 10 -9.61 -13.58 -3.46
C GLU A 10 -10.63 -12.44 -3.53
N VAL A 11 -11.91 -12.77 -3.74
CA VAL A 11 -13.00 -11.77 -3.74
C VAL A 11 -13.20 -11.18 -2.34
N ASP A 12 -13.16 -11.98 -1.28
CA ASP A 12 -13.23 -11.48 0.10
C ASP A 12 -12.06 -10.53 0.41
N THR A 13 -10.83 -10.90 0.04
CA THR A 13 -9.67 -10.02 0.19
C THR A 13 -9.85 -8.71 -0.59
N ALA A 14 -10.28 -8.78 -1.86
CA ALA A 14 -10.52 -7.60 -2.68
C ALA A 14 -11.56 -6.67 -2.04
N LEU A 15 -12.69 -7.22 -1.59
CA LEU A 15 -13.75 -6.46 -0.93
C LEU A 15 -13.27 -5.81 0.36
N ARG A 16 -12.51 -6.52 1.20
CA ARG A 16 -11.95 -5.95 2.43
C ARG A 16 -10.93 -4.86 2.15
N THR A 17 -10.16 -4.95 1.07
CA THR A 17 -9.20 -3.92 0.68
C THR A 17 -9.90 -2.67 0.15
N ILE A 18 -10.90 -2.84 -0.73
CA ILE A 18 -11.67 -1.74 -1.33
C ILE A 18 -12.57 -1.06 -0.30
N PHE A 19 -13.26 -1.85 0.52
CA PHE A 19 -14.20 -1.41 1.54
C PHE A 19 -13.66 -1.78 2.93
N PRO A 20 -12.81 -0.92 3.53
CA PRO A 20 -12.21 -1.16 4.82
C PRO A 20 -13.25 -1.55 5.88
N PRO A 21 -13.08 -2.69 6.57
CA PRO A 21 -13.92 -3.01 7.72
C PRO A 21 -13.65 -2.01 8.85
N LYS A 22 -14.59 -1.90 9.79
CA LYS A 22 -14.40 -1.02 10.97
C LYS A 22 -13.13 -1.37 11.75
N HIS A 23 -12.80 -2.66 11.82
CA HIS A 23 -11.58 -3.17 12.44
C HIS A 23 -10.98 -4.24 11.52
N ARG A 24 -9.88 -3.90 10.85
CA ARG A 24 -9.08 -4.86 10.10
C ARG A 24 -8.25 -5.69 11.07
N LEU A 25 -8.21 -7.00 10.84
CA LEU A 25 -7.32 -7.89 11.56
C LEU A 25 -5.90 -7.68 11.02
N CYS A 26 -4.97 -7.42 11.92
CA CYS A 26 -3.54 -7.33 11.65
C CYS A 26 -2.79 -8.35 12.52
N LYS A 27 -1.65 -8.82 12.03
CA LYS A 27 -0.74 -9.69 12.79
C LYS A 27 0.12 -8.87 13.73
N ARG A 28 0.57 -7.70 13.27
CA ARG A 28 1.42 -6.78 14.04
C ARG A 28 0.59 -5.64 14.62
N ASN A 29 0.83 -5.33 15.89
CA ASN A 29 0.29 -4.12 16.51
C ASN A 29 0.82 -2.88 15.80
N SER A 30 0.00 -1.83 15.73
CA SER A 30 0.47 -0.54 15.19
C SER A 30 1.68 -0.02 15.98
N PRO A 31 2.73 0.48 15.31
CA PRO A 31 3.89 1.09 15.97
C PRO A 31 3.50 2.24 16.92
N GLY A 32 2.41 2.96 16.60
CA GLY A 32 1.89 4.05 17.41
C GLY A 32 0.95 3.64 18.55
N ASN A 33 0.75 2.33 18.81
CA ASN A 33 -0.29 1.84 19.73
C ASN A 33 -0.07 2.27 21.20
N HIS A 34 1.18 2.50 21.60
CA HIS A 34 1.55 2.90 22.97
C HIS A 34 1.78 4.41 23.11
N ILE A 35 1.56 5.18 22.04
CA ILE A 35 1.76 6.63 22.04
C ILE A 35 0.39 7.29 22.25
N GLU A 36 0.31 8.20 23.22
CA GLU A 36 -0.91 8.98 23.43
C GLU A 36 -1.11 9.98 22.29
N ASP A 37 -2.36 10.27 21.95
CA ASP A 37 -2.64 11.27 20.92
C ASP A 37 -2.38 12.66 21.49
N THR A 38 -1.69 13.49 20.72
CA THR A 38 -1.38 14.86 21.15
C THR A 38 -2.54 15.78 20.77
N PRO A 39 -2.83 16.84 21.56
CA PRO A 39 -3.84 17.82 21.16
C PRO A 39 -3.46 18.50 19.83
N LEU A 40 -4.20 18.17 18.76
CA LEU A 40 -4.02 18.71 17.42
C LEU A 40 -5.13 19.71 17.09
N SER A 41 -4.77 20.81 16.44
CA SER A 41 -5.75 21.72 15.82
C SER A 41 -6.52 21.03 14.68
N ASP A 42 -7.71 21.52 14.36
CA ASP A 42 -8.51 20.96 13.25
C ASP A 42 -7.77 21.03 11.90
N LYS A 43 -6.94 22.05 11.71
CA LYS A 43 -6.10 22.18 10.50
C LYS A 43 -5.04 21.07 10.45
N GLN A 44 -4.36 20.82 11.56
CA GLN A 44 -3.38 19.72 11.66
C GLN A 44 -4.05 18.37 11.45
N LYS A 45 -5.20 18.11 12.11
CA LYS A 45 -5.96 16.86 11.92
C LYS A 45 -6.34 16.61 10.47
N LYS A 46 -6.87 17.63 9.78
CA LYS A 46 -7.21 17.54 8.35
C LYS A 46 -5.99 17.25 7.49
N GLN A 47 -4.85 17.89 7.79
CA GLN A 47 -3.60 17.68 7.08
C GLN A 47 -3.08 16.25 7.25
N ILE A 48 -2.99 15.77 8.49
CA ILE A 48 -2.55 14.40 8.81
C ILE A 48 -3.50 13.39 8.18
N ALA A 49 -4.81 13.60 8.29
CA ALA A 49 -5.81 12.72 7.67
C ALA A 49 -5.67 12.64 6.15
N GLY A 50 -5.36 13.76 5.48
CA GLY A 50 -5.07 13.76 4.05
C GLY A 50 -3.85 12.91 3.71
N LEU A 51 -2.75 13.07 4.45
CA LEU A 51 -1.51 12.28 4.25
C LEU A 51 -1.76 10.79 4.51
N MET A 52 -2.43 10.44 5.61
CA MET A 52 -2.76 9.05 5.94
C MET A 52 -3.71 8.41 4.94
N ARG A 53 -4.62 9.18 4.33
CA ARG A 53 -5.47 8.68 3.25
C ARG A 53 -4.68 8.37 1.99
N VAL A 54 -3.65 9.15 1.69
CA VAL A 54 -2.73 8.86 0.59
C VAL A 54 -1.94 7.59 0.85
N ASN A 55 -1.37 7.42 2.05
CA ASN A 55 -0.64 6.19 2.39
C ASN A 55 -1.57 4.97 2.28
N HIS A 56 -2.78 5.05 2.86
CA HIS A 56 -3.80 4.00 2.74
C HIS A 56 -4.11 3.63 1.28
N ALA A 57 -4.30 4.63 0.41
CA ALA A 57 -4.55 4.40 -1.01
C ALA A 57 -3.34 3.76 -1.73
N GLY A 58 -2.12 4.08 -1.30
CA GLY A 58 -0.89 3.41 -1.71
C GLY A 58 -0.94 1.92 -1.38
N GLU A 59 -1.27 1.57 -0.13
CA GLU A 59 -1.36 0.16 0.29
C GLU A 59 -2.47 -0.61 -0.44
N VAL A 60 -3.59 0.06 -0.73
CA VAL A 60 -4.65 -0.50 -1.58
C VAL A 60 -4.12 -0.83 -2.98
N CYS A 61 -3.26 0.02 -3.54
CA CYS A 61 -2.64 -0.22 -4.84
C CYS A 61 -1.63 -1.36 -4.78
N ALA A 62 -0.75 -1.40 -3.77
CA ALA A 62 0.24 -2.45 -3.57
C ALA A 62 -0.44 -3.82 -3.43
N GLN A 63 -1.45 -3.93 -2.55
CA GLN A 63 -2.24 -5.14 -2.37
C GLN A 63 -2.84 -5.63 -3.70
N ALA A 64 -3.47 -4.72 -4.45
CA ALA A 64 -4.10 -5.05 -5.72
C ALA A 64 -3.07 -5.49 -6.78
N LEU A 65 -1.93 -4.79 -6.85
CA LEU A 65 -0.82 -5.13 -7.74
C LEU A 65 -0.32 -6.55 -7.46
N TYR A 66 -0.07 -6.89 -6.20
CA TYR A 66 0.43 -8.22 -5.80
C TYR A 66 -0.57 -9.33 -6.08
N GLN A 67 -1.86 -9.08 -5.85
CA GLN A 67 -2.91 -10.04 -6.21
C GLN A 67 -2.98 -10.27 -7.73
N GLY A 68 -2.94 -9.20 -8.53
CA GLY A 68 -2.92 -9.33 -9.99
C GLY A 68 -1.69 -10.09 -10.50
N GLN A 69 -0.51 -9.79 -9.94
CA GLN A 69 0.74 -10.47 -10.28
C GLN A 69 0.69 -11.95 -9.90
N ALA A 70 0.24 -12.29 -8.70
CA ALA A 70 0.14 -13.66 -8.23
C ALA A 70 -0.79 -14.52 -9.12
N LEU A 71 -1.87 -13.93 -9.64
CA LEU A 71 -2.81 -14.59 -10.55
C LEU A 71 -2.14 -15.09 -11.84
N THR A 72 -1.16 -14.34 -12.35
CA THR A 72 -0.56 -14.56 -13.68
C THR A 72 0.92 -14.96 -13.65
N ALA A 73 1.55 -14.97 -12.47
CA ALA A 73 2.93 -15.38 -12.27
C ALA A 73 3.18 -16.82 -12.72
N LYS A 74 4.39 -17.07 -13.26
CA LYS A 74 4.76 -18.37 -13.85
C LYS A 74 5.41 -19.29 -12.82
N LYS A 75 6.30 -18.75 -11.98
CA LYS A 75 7.00 -19.52 -10.94
C LYS A 75 6.21 -19.54 -9.63
N GLN A 76 6.13 -20.72 -9.02
CA GLN A 76 5.48 -20.90 -7.71
C GLN A 76 6.17 -20.10 -6.59
N GLU A 77 7.49 -20.01 -6.61
CA GLU A 77 8.25 -19.23 -5.62
C GLU A 77 7.84 -17.74 -5.63
N ILE A 78 7.61 -17.17 -6.82
CA ILE A 78 7.21 -15.78 -6.96
C ILE A 78 5.79 -15.58 -6.43
N LYS A 79 4.87 -16.50 -6.70
CA LYS A 79 3.52 -16.47 -6.11
C LYS A 79 3.57 -16.44 -4.58
N ILE A 80 4.42 -17.27 -3.98
CA ILE A 80 4.60 -17.33 -2.52
C ILE A 80 5.14 -16.00 -2.00
N LYS A 81 6.17 -15.42 -2.65
CA LYS A 81 6.73 -14.12 -2.26
C LYS A 81 5.69 -12.99 -2.37
N MET A 82 4.92 -12.94 -3.46
CA MET A 82 3.85 -11.95 -3.62
C MET A 82 2.75 -12.11 -2.56
N ALA A 83 2.36 -13.34 -2.25
CA ALA A 83 1.39 -13.61 -1.19
C ALA A 83 1.91 -13.23 0.20
N GLN A 84 3.22 -13.36 0.44
CA GLN A 84 3.84 -12.92 1.68
C GLN A 84 3.85 -11.39 1.79
N ALA A 85 4.32 -10.67 0.76
CA ALA A 85 4.29 -9.21 0.72
C ALA A 85 2.85 -8.69 0.92
N ALA A 86 1.89 -9.23 0.18
CA ALA A 86 0.46 -8.91 0.34
C ALA A 86 -0.13 -9.27 1.71
N ALA A 87 0.50 -10.15 2.49
CA ALA A 87 0.07 -10.43 3.86
C ALA A 87 0.69 -9.45 4.87
N GLU A 88 1.85 -8.89 4.57
CA GLU A 88 2.52 -7.86 5.37
C GLU A 88 1.83 -6.49 5.16
N GLU A 89 1.41 -6.17 3.93
CA GLU A 89 0.65 -4.94 3.61
C GLU A 89 -0.70 -4.82 4.32
N VAL A 90 -1.29 -5.94 4.74
CA VAL A 90 -2.52 -5.93 5.54
C VAL A 90 -2.31 -5.23 6.88
N ASP A 91 -1.11 -5.31 7.45
CA ASP A 91 -0.77 -4.58 8.68
C ASP A 91 -0.73 -3.07 8.40
N HIS A 92 -0.11 -2.64 7.29
CA HIS A 92 -0.04 -1.23 6.90
C HIS A 92 -1.43 -0.62 6.66
N LEU A 93 -2.30 -1.34 5.95
CA LEU A 93 -3.71 -0.98 5.79
C LEU A 93 -4.39 -0.78 7.14
N ALA A 94 -4.20 -1.73 8.07
CA ALA A 94 -4.83 -1.66 9.39
C ALA A 94 -4.32 -0.47 10.21
N TRP A 95 -3.02 -0.18 10.15
CA TRP A 95 -2.42 0.95 10.85
C TRP A 95 -2.92 2.29 10.29
N CYS A 96 -3.00 2.42 8.97
CA CYS A 96 -3.54 3.60 8.31
C CYS A 96 -5.02 3.82 8.64
N GLU A 97 -5.84 2.76 8.57
CA GLU A 97 -7.26 2.80 8.91
C GLU A 97 -7.49 3.20 10.37
N LYS A 98 -6.71 2.63 11.28
CA LYS A 98 -6.75 2.99 12.70
C LYS A 98 -6.42 4.46 12.90
N ARG A 99 -5.34 4.97 12.29
CA ARG A 99 -4.96 6.37 12.48
C ARG A 99 -5.98 7.32 11.87
N LEU A 100 -6.55 6.99 10.71
CA LEU A 100 -7.66 7.74 10.12
C LEU A 100 -8.87 7.78 11.06
N TYR A 101 -9.23 6.65 11.68
CA TYR A 101 -10.32 6.58 12.65
C TYR A 101 -10.07 7.46 13.88
N GLU A 102 -8.86 7.42 14.46
CA GLU A 102 -8.48 8.29 15.59
C GLU A 102 -8.59 9.78 15.25
N LEU A 103 -8.34 10.15 13.99
CA LEU A 103 -8.45 11.52 13.48
C LEU A 103 -9.89 11.92 13.10
N ASN A 104 -10.89 11.06 13.34
CA ASN A 104 -12.27 11.19 12.85
C ASN A 104 -12.34 11.41 11.33
N ALA A 105 -11.47 10.71 10.59
CA ALA A 105 -11.38 10.73 9.14
C ALA A 105 -11.68 9.34 8.56
N ARG A 106 -11.73 9.28 7.22
CA ARG A 106 -12.00 8.05 6.48
C ARG A 106 -10.95 7.81 5.38
N PRO A 107 -10.80 6.55 4.94
CA PRO A 107 -10.09 6.16 3.72
C PRO A 107 -10.64 6.81 2.43
N SER A 108 -9.92 6.65 1.32
CA SER A 108 -10.29 7.28 0.05
C SER A 108 -11.56 6.67 -0.55
N LEU A 109 -12.43 7.55 -1.04
CA LEU A 109 -13.58 7.14 -1.86
C LEU A 109 -13.17 6.56 -3.21
N LEU A 110 -11.93 6.79 -3.64
CA LEU A 110 -11.39 6.33 -4.91
C LEU A 110 -10.74 4.95 -4.83
N ASN A 111 -10.77 4.28 -3.66
CA ASN A 111 -10.16 2.97 -3.45
C ASN A 111 -10.58 1.93 -4.49
N PHE A 112 -11.85 1.91 -4.90
CA PHE A 112 -12.31 0.99 -5.95
C PHE A 112 -11.58 1.22 -7.29
N LEU A 113 -11.40 2.48 -7.68
CA LEU A 113 -10.71 2.85 -8.91
C LEU A 113 -9.22 2.47 -8.84
N TRP A 114 -8.57 2.83 -7.72
CA TRP A 114 -7.16 2.55 -7.49
C TRP A 114 -6.87 1.06 -7.43
N TYR A 115 -7.67 0.30 -6.68
CA TYR A 115 -7.58 -1.15 -6.61
C TYR A 115 -7.71 -1.78 -8.00
N THR A 116 -8.77 -1.42 -8.74
CA THR A 116 -9.03 -2.04 -10.05
C THR A 116 -7.92 -1.76 -11.05
N GLY A 117 -7.41 -0.51 -11.10
CA GLY A 117 -6.30 -0.13 -11.98
C GLY A 117 -5.02 -0.89 -11.65
N SER A 118 -4.64 -0.91 -10.38
CA SER A 118 -3.43 -1.59 -9.90
C SER A 118 -3.50 -3.10 -10.08
N PHE A 119 -4.67 -3.72 -9.86
CA PHE A 119 -4.88 -5.15 -10.12
C PHE A 119 -4.65 -5.50 -11.60
N MET A 120 -5.22 -4.72 -12.53
CA MET A 120 -5.03 -4.96 -13.96
C MET A 120 -3.56 -4.79 -14.39
N ILE A 121 -2.88 -3.77 -13.87
CA ILE A 121 -1.44 -3.57 -14.12
C ILE A 121 -0.64 -4.75 -13.58
N GLY A 122 -0.97 -5.23 -12.37
CA GLY A 122 -0.33 -6.37 -11.75
C GLY A 122 -0.49 -7.65 -12.58
N ALA A 123 -1.71 -7.93 -13.03
CA ALA A 123 -1.99 -9.07 -13.91
C ALA A 123 -1.24 -8.98 -15.24
N ALA A 124 -1.16 -7.79 -15.84
CA ALA A 124 -0.37 -7.58 -17.05
C ALA A 124 1.13 -7.80 -16.80
N ALA A 125 1.67 -7.34 -15.68
CA ALA A 125 3.07 -7.49 -15.31
C ALA A 125 3.46 -8.95 -15.04
N GLY A 126 2.64 -9.69 -14.28
CA GLY A 126 2.84 -11.12 -14.03
C GLY A 126 2.79 -11.94 -15.33
N TRP A 127 1.85 -11.62 -16.22
CA TRP A 127 1.76 -12.24 -17.55
C TRP A 127 3.00 -11.97 -18.42
N ALA A 128 3.49 -10.72 -18.42
CA ALA A 128 4.71 -10.31 -19.13
C ALA A 128 5.96 -11.04 -18.61
N GLY A 129 5.96 -11.43 -17.34
CA GLY A 129 6.90 -12.40 -16.76
C GLY A 129 7.45 -11.98 -15.42
N ASP A 130 7.84 -12.98 -14.63
CA ASP A 130 8.20 -12.84 -13.21
C ASP A 130 9.25 -11.75 -12.92
N LYS A 131 10.30 -11.61 -13.75
CA LYS A 131 11.32 -10.56 -13.55
C LYS A 131 10.75 -9.13 -13.69
N TYR A 132 9.79 -8.94 -14.59
CA TYR A 132 9.12 -7.65 -14.78
C TYR A 132 8.11 -7.40 -13.67
N SER A 133 7.38 -8.45 -13.26
CA SER A 133 6.53 -8.42 -12.07
C SER A 133 7.30 -7.92 -10.84
N LEU A 134 8.44 -8.52 -10.54
CA LEU A 134 9.33 -8.07 -9.47
C LEU A 134 9.87 -6.65 -9.69
N GLY A 135 10.12 -6.25 -10.95
CA GLY A 135 10.48 -4.86 -11.30
C GLY A 135 9.39 -3.85 -10.94
N PHE A 136 8.12 -4.21 -11.16
CA PHE A 136 6.97 -3.40 -10.75
C PHE A 136 6.85 -3.32 -9.23
N VAL A 137 7.11 -4.41 -8.49
CA VAL A 137 7.17 -4.36 -7.02
C VAL A 137 8.25 -3.38 -6.58
N ALA A 138 9.50 -3.59 -7.01
CA ALA A 138 10.63 -2.75 -6.61
C ALA A 138 10.41 -1.25 -6.91
N GLU A 139 9.84 -0.91 -8.08
CA GLU A 139 9.56 0.48 -8.41
C GLU A 139 8.35 1.05 -7.64
N THR A 140 7.34 0.23 -7.31
CA THR A 140 6.21 0.64 -6.49
C THR A 140 6.66 1.00 -5.09
N GLU A 141 7.38 0.10 -4.42
CA GLU A 141 7.86 0.32 -3.04
C GLU A 141 8.82 1.49 -2.95
N ARG A 142 9.69 1.67 -3.96
CA ARG A 142 10.56 2.85 -4.05
C ARG A 142 9.75 4.15 -4.11
N GLN A 143 8.65 4.17 -4.85
CA GLN A 143 7.77 5.33 -4.93
C GLN A 143 6.96 5.52 -3.64
N VAL A 144 6.46 4.46 -3.02
CA VAL A 144 5.76 4.53 -1.72
C VAL A 144 6.70 5.10 -0.65
N SER A 145 7.91 4.55 -0.51
CA SER A 145 8.93 5.02 0.44
C SER A 145 9.27 6.51 0.25
N ALA A 146 9.39 6.98 -1.00
CA ALA A 146 9.60 8.40 -1.31
C ALA A 146 8.39 9.29 -0.95
N HIS A 147 7.16 8.80 -1.14
CA HIS A 147 5.97 9.54 -0.70
C HIS A 147 5.89 9.63 0.82
N ILE A 148 6.21 8.54 1.53
CA ILE A 148 6.26 8.51 2.99
C ILE A 148 7.28 9.54 3.50
N GLU A 149 8.48 9.61 2.90
CA GLU A 149 9.48 10.62 3.24
C GLU A 149 8.92 12.04 3.10
N GLY A 150 8.26 12.33 1.97
CA GLY A 150 7.61 13.61 1.74
C GLY A 150 6.45 13.90 2.70
N HIS A 151 5.77 12.87 3.21
CA HIS A 151 4.73 13.01 4.23
C HIS A 151 5.31 13.28 5.61
N LEU A 152 6.39 12.60 5.99
CA LEU A 152 7.10 12.81 7.26
C LEU A 152 7.57 14.26 7.44
N GLN A 153 7.99 14.91 6.36
CA GLN A 153 8.37 16.34 6.35
C GLN A 153 7.18 17.29 6.49
N LYS A 154 5.97 16.84 6.15
CA LYS A 154 4.73 17.63 6.23
C LYS A 154 3.94 17.34 7.51
N LEU A 155 4.31 16.34 8.29
CA LEU A 155 3.64 16.07 9.57
C LEU A 155 3.98 17.16 10.58
N PRO A 156 3.00 17.60 11.41
CA PRO A 156 3.29 18.39 12.60
C PRO A 156 4.36 17.70 13.46
N GLU A 157 5.22 18.47 14.12
CA GLU A 157 6.27 17.92 14.97
C GLU A 157 5.67 17.15 16.16
N GLU A 158 4.51 17.58 16.62
CA GLU A 158 3.79 17.03 17.76
C GLU A 158 3.13 15.68 17.46
N ASP A 159 2.87 15.34 16.20
CA ASP A 159 2.21 14.08 15.83
C ASP A 159 3.20 12.91 15.75
N ILE A 160 3.80 12.60 16.90
CA ILE A 160 4.75 11.49 17.06
C ILE A 160 4.09 10.15 16.72
N LYS A 161 2.80 9.98 17.04
CA LYS A 161 2.06 8.75 16.75
C LYS A 161 2.04 8.45 15.25
N THR A 162 1.66 9.40 14.40
CA THR A 162 1.68 9.17 12.95
C THR A 162 3.10 8.99 12.44
N ARG A 163 4.06 9.75 12.97
CA ARG A 163 5.47 9.67 12.56
C ARG A 163 6.06 8.27 12.75
N VAL A 164 5.83 7.63 13.89
CA VAL A 164 6.37 6.27 14.12
C VAL A 164 5.70 5.22 13.24
N ILE A 165 4.42 5.38 12.91
CA ILE A 165 3.72 4.49 11.96
C ILE A 165 4.38 4.60 10.58
N LEU A 166 4.57 5.82 10.10
CA LEU A 166 5.16 6.07 8.78
C LEU A 166 6.63 5.65 8.69
N ASN A 167 7.42 5.86 9.75
CA ASN A 167 8.81 5.38 9.75
C ASN A 167 8.89 3.85 9.64
N GLN A 168 8.03 3.11 10.36
CA GLN A 168 8.02 1.65 10.24
C GLN A 168 7.60 1.21 8.84
N MET A 169 6.53 1.81 8.29
CA MET A 169 6.09 1.50 6.93
C MET A 169 7.24 1.76 5.94
N GLN A 170 7.91 2.91 6.02
CA GLN A 170 9.03 3.23 5.13
C GLN A 170 10.18 2.21 5.19
N GLU A 171 10.49 1.70 6.39
CA GLU A 171 11.48 0.65 6.56
C GLU A 171 11.03 -0.64 5.89
N ASP A 172 9.80 -1.06 6.12
CA ASP A 172 9.20 -2.27 5.54
C ASP A 172 9.18 -2.17 4.00
N GLU A 173 8.72 -1.05 3.43
CA GLU A 173 8.71 -0.79 1.98
C GLU A 173 10.12 -0.91 1.36
N SER A 174 11.11 -0.35 2.04
CA SER A 174 12.50 -0.37 1.57
C SER A 174 13.04 -1.80 1.54
N GLN A 175 12.67 -2.62 2.52
CA GLN A 175 13.01 -4.04 2.55
C GLN A 175 12.29 -4.82 1.43
N HIS A 176 11.02 -4.54 1.16
CA HIS A 176 10.28 -5.18 0.05
C HIS A 176 10.90 -4.87 -1.30
N ALA A 177 11.30 -3.61 -1.53
CA ALA A 177 12.01 -3.21 -2.75
C ALA A 177 13.31 -4.01 -2.92
N GLU A 178 14.11 -4.11 -1.85
CA GLU A 178 15.37 -4.85 -1.86
C GLU A 178 15.14 -6.35 -2.08
N MET A 179 14.16 -6.95 -1.42
CA MET A 179 13.79 -8.35 -1.61
C MET A 179 13.40 -8.64 -3.06
N ALA A 180 12.65 -7.74 -3.70
CA ALA A 180 12.29 -7.88 -5.12
C ALA A 180 13.54 -7.83 -6.03
N ILE A 181 14.46 -6.91 -5.76
CA ILE A 181 15.74 -6.79 -6.49
C ILE A 181 16.58 -8.05 -6.33
N GLN A 182 16.77 -8.52 -5.08
CA GLN A 182 17.51 -9.74 -4.78
C GLN A 182 16.85 -10.99 -5.40
N ALA A 183 15.52 -10.99 -5.56
CA ALA A 183 14.79 -12.05 -6.25
C ALA A 183 14.88 -11.98 -7.79
N GLY A 184 15.61 -11.01 -8.34
CA GLY A 184 15.87 -10.88 -9.78
C GLY A 184 14.91 -9.92 -10.50
N ALA A 185 14.45 -8.86 -9.82
CA ALA A 185 13.71 -7.79 -10.47
C ALA A 185 14.48 -7.23 -11.68
N ALA A 186 13.78 -7.13 -12.80
CA ALA A 186 14.28 -6.41 -13.95
C ALA A 186 14.09 -4.90 -13.74
N GLU A 187 15.10 -4.11 -14.07
CA GLU A 187 14.96 -2.67 -14.12
C GLU A 187 13.90 -2.29 -15.19
N LEU A 188 12.85 -1.59 -14.77
CA LEU A 188 11.80 -1.18 -15.68
C LEU A 188 12.31 -0.08 -16.63
N PRO A 189 11.90 -0.09 -17.91
CA PRO A 189 12.20 0.99 -18.85
C PRO A 189 11.77 2.36 -18.30
N ALA A 190 12.59 3.38 -18.52
CA ALA A 190 12.32 4.75 -18.04
C ALA A 190 10.91 5.29 -18.39
N PRO A 191 10.33 5.04 -19.59
CA PRO A 191 8.97 5.45 -19.89
C PRO A 191 7.91 4.84 -18.96
N ILE A 192 8.11 3.59 -18.52
CA ILE A 192 7.20 2.91 -17.59
C ILE A 192 7.32 3.55 -16.20
N LYS A 193 8.56 3.77 -15.72
CA LYS A 193 8.79 4.45 -14.43
C LYS A 193 8.17 5.84 -14.40
N GLU A 194 8.28 6.59 -15.49
CA GLU A 194 7.66 7.91 -15.62
C GLU A 194 6.13 7.83 -15.59
N LEU A 195 5.54 6.87 -16.30
CA LEU A 195 4.09 6.65 -16.25
C LEU A 195 3.62 6.27 -14.84
N MET A 196 4.35 5.41 -14.14
CA MET A 196 4.07 5.06 -12.74
C MET A 196 4.13 6.32 -11.86
N ARG A 197 5.16 7.16 -12.03
CA ARG A 197 5.29 8.42 -11.29
C ARG A 197 4.14 9.38 -11.53
N ILE A 198 3.69 9.54 -12.78
CA ILE A 198 2.54 10.38 -13.13
C ILE A 198 1.26 9.83 -12.48
N THR A 199 1.04 8.53 -12.58
CA THR A 199 -0.13 7.84 -11.99
C THR A 199 -0.12 8.00 -10.47
N SER A 200 1.04 7.80 -9.85
CA SER A 200 1.22 7.96 -8.41
C SER A 200 0.97 9.40 -7.97
N LYS A 201 1.43 10.40 -8.73
CA LYS A 201 1.11 11.81 -8.46
C LYS A 201 -0.39 12.10 -8.52
N LEU A 202 -1.10 11.53 -9.49
CA LEU A 202 -2.56 11.67 -9.58
C LEU A 202 -3.26 11.02 -8.39
N MET A 203 -2.83 9.81 -8.01
CA MET A 203 -3.35 9.09 -6.85
C MET A 203 -3.12 9.88 -5.56
N THR A 204 -1.88 10.31 -5.30
CA THR A 204 -1.55 11.08 -4.10
C THR A 204 -2.33 12.39 -4.01
N GLN A 205 -2.47 13.13 -5.10
CA GLN A 205 -3.21 14.39 -5.09
C GLN A 205 -4.72 14.20 -4.86
N SER A 206 -5.32 13.19 -5.50
CA SER A 206 -6.77 12.96 -5.39
C SER A 206 -7.16 12.30 -4.06
N SER A 207 -6.45 11.25 -3.63
CA SER A 207 -6.69 10.57 -2.35
C SER A 207 -6.41 11.48 -1.14
N TYR A 208 -5.63 12.54 -1.29
CA TYR A 208 -5.46 13.54 -0.23
C TYR A 208 -6.77 14.26 0.12
N TYR A 209 -7.69 14.40 -0.83
CA TYR A 209 -8.96 15.12 -0.64
C TYR A 209 -10.19 14.20 -0.59
N PHE A 210 -10.16 13.07 -1.30
CA PHE A 210 -11.32 12.19 -1.50
C PHE A 210 -11.15 10.84 -0.86
#